data_AF-A0A3N5VR05-F1
#
_entry.id   AF-A0A3N5VR05-F1
#
_cell.length_a   1.000
_cell.length_b   1.000
_cell.length_c   1.000
_cell.angle_alpha   90.00
_cell.angle_beta   90.00
_cell.angle_gamma   90.00
#
_symmetry.space_group_name_H-M   'P 1'
#
loop_
_entity.id
_entity.type
_entity.pdbx_description
1 polymer ?
#
loop_
_entity_poly.entity_id
_entity_poly.type
_entity_poly.pdbx_seq_one_letter_code
_entity_poly.pdbx_strand_id
1 'polypeptide(L)' 'MADSSHPRVVAEMILKAVNTSNPNVRYPVGKDAEYVLKIRTELSDKELEKWVRESYMDKKGFIRE' A
#
# COMPACT_ATOMS: atom_id res chain seq x y z
N MET A 1 2.82 -8.29 16.19
CA MET A 1 4.13 -8.63 15.58
C MET A 1 4.13 -8.04 14.19
N ALA A 2 5.20 -7.39 13.75
CA ALA A 2 5.27 -6.79 12.42
C ALA A 2 5.18 -7.92 11.38
N ASP A 3 4.03 -8.04 10.72
CA ASP A 3 3.73 -9.09 9.74
C ASP A 3 4.33 -8.67 8.38
N SER A 4 5.66 -8.66 8.31
CA SER A 4 6.39 -8.27 7.11
C SER A 4 6.11 -9.24 5.97
N SER A 5 5.91 -8.72 4.76
CA SER A 5 5.75 -9.59 3.58
C SER A 5 6.97 -10.50 3.40
N HIS A 6 6.72 -11.78 3.12
CA HIS A 6 7.79 -12.75 2.90
C HIS A 6 8.67 -12.32 1.71
N PRO A 7 10.01 -12.36 1.79
CA PRO A 7 10.91 -11.85 0.74
C PRO A 7 10.64 -12.40 -0.66
N ARG A 8 10.22 -13.65 -0.74
CA ARG A 8 9.81 -14.31 -2.00
C ARG A 8 8.74 -13.53 -2.76
N VAL A 9 7.72 -13.01 -2.07
CA VAL A 9 6.62 -12.27 -2.69
C VAL A 9 7.14 -10.98 -3.35
N VAL A 10 8.09 -10.31 -2.68
CA VAL A 10 8.73 -9.10 -3.21
C VAL A 10 9.58 -9.44 -4.44
N ALA A 11 10.38 -10.51 -4.37
CA ALA A 11 11.23 -10.94 -5.48
C ALA A 11 10.41 -11.31 -6.74
N GLU A 12 9.30 -12.03 -6.56
CA GLU A 12 8.38 -12.39 -7.64
C GLU A 12 7.75 -11.15 -8.29
N MET A 13 7.38 -10.13 -7.50
CA MET A 13 6.85 -8.88 -8.06
C MET A 13 7.91 -8.11 -8.86
N ILE A 14 9.16 -8.04 -8.37
CA ILE A 14 10.26 -7.40 -9.11
C ILE A 14 10.48 -8.12 -10.44
N LEU A 15 10.54 -9.45 -10.42
CA LEU A 15 10.70 -10.25 -11.63
C LEU A 15 9.55 -9.99 -12.63
N LYS A 16 8.31 -9.87 -12.15
CA LYS A 16 7.17 -9.52 -12.99
C LYS A 16 7.29 -8.11 -13.57
N ALA A 17 7.73 -7.14 -12.76
CA ALA A 17 7.86 -5.75 -13.17
C ALA A 17 8.93 -5.54 -14.25
N VAL A 18 10.05 -6.26 -14.19
CA VAL A 18 11.12 -6.14 -15.21
C VAL A 18 10.80 -6.86 -16.53
N ASN A 19 9.90 -7.84 -16.50
CA ASN A 19 9.55 -8.66 -17.67
C ASN A 19 8.25 -8.25 -18.36
N THR A 20 7.52 -7.25 -17.86
CA THR A 20 6.28 -6.79 -18.52
C THR A 20 6.59 -5.86 -19.68
N SER A 21 5.84 -6.00 -20.77
CA SER A 21 5.92 -5.09 -21.92
C SER A 21 5.27 -3.72 -21.66
N ASN A 22 4.45 -3.62 -20.61
CA ASN A 22 3.80 -2.39 -20.18
C ASN A 22 4.01 -2.20 -18.67
N PRO A 23 5.10 -1.55 -18.24
CA PRO A 23 5.40 -1.38 -16.83
C PRO A 23 4.53 -0.32 -16.17
N ASN A 24 4.00 -0.62 -14.99
CA ASN A 24 3.34 0.37 -14.14
C ASN A 24 4.40 1.21 -13.41
N VAL A 25 4.05 2.46 -13.07
CA VAL A 25 4.92 3.31 -12.24
C VAL A 25 5.07 2.73 -10.82
N ARG A 26 4.06 2.01 -10.31
CA ARG A 26 4.06 1.41 -8.97
C ARG A 26 3.53 -0.03 -9.01
N TYR A 27 4.15 -0.89 -8.22
CA TYR A 27 3.72 -2.27 -7.98
C TYR A 27 3.50 -2.45 -6.47
N PRO A 28 2.26 -2.30 -5.95
CA PRO A 28 2.01 -2.53 -4.55
C PRO A 28 2.31 -3.99 -4.18
N VAL A 29 3.00 -4.18 -3.06
CA VAL A 29 3.29 -5.50 -2.49
C VAL A 29 2.92 -5.48 -1.02
N GLY A 30 2.07 -6.43 -0.63
CA GLY A 30 1.56 -6.54 0.73
C GLY A 30 0.22 -5.84 0.93
N LYS A 31 -0.57 -6.37 1.87
CA LYS A 31 -1.96 -5.96 2.10
C LYS A 31 -2.08 -4.47 2.46
N ASP A 32 -1.13 -3.94 3.22
CA ASP A 32 -1.14 -2.54 3.64
C ASP A 32 -0.92 -1.60 2.47
N ALA A 33 0.05 -1.90 1.59
CA ALA A 33 0.34 -1.11 0.40
C ALA A 33 -0.85 -1.13 -0.58
N GLU A 34 -1.45 -2.30 -0.79
CA GLU A 34 -2.67 -2.46 -1.61
C GLU A 34 -3.84 -1.65 -1.04
N TYR A 35 -4.08 -1.73 0.26
CA TYR A 35 -5.16 -1.02 0.92
C TYR A 35 -4.98 0.50 0.86
N VAL A 36 -3.79 1.01 1.19
CA VAL A 36 -3.50 2.45 1.15
C VAL A 36 -3.65 3.02 -0.26
N LEU A 37 -3.16 2.31 -1.28
CA LEU A 37 -3.32 2.76 -2.67
C LEU A 37 -4.79 2.74 -3.11
N LYS A 38 -5.57 1.74 -2.68
CA LYS A 38 -7.01 1.71 -2.95
C LYS A 38 -7.72 2.92 -2.33
N ILE A 39 -7.47 3.21 -1.05
CA ILE A 39 -8.04 4.38 -0.37
C ILE A 39 -7.64 5.68 -1.09
N ARG A 40 -6.38 5.81 -1.55
CA ARG A 40 -5.94 6.96 -2.34
C ARG A 40 -6.73 7.14 -3.65
N THR A 41 -7.15 6.06 -4.29
CA THR A 41 -7.95 6.15 -5.53
C THR A 41 -9.41 6.49 -5.30
N GLU A 42 -9.91 6.30 -4.08
CA GLU A 42 -11.32 6.49 -3.72
C GLU A 42 -11.59 7.85 -3.04
N LEU A 43 -10.59 8.43 -2.37
CA LEU A 43 -10.72 9.68 -1.61
C LEU A 43 -10.16 10.89 -2.36
N SER A 44 -10.78 12.05 -2.17
CA SER A 44 -10.17 13.33 -2.52
C SER A 44 -8.95 13.62 -1.62
N ASP A 45 -8.09 14.56 -2.04
CA ASP A 45 -6.90 14.93 -1.25
C ASP A 45 -7.25 15.38 0.18
N LYS A 46 -8.34 16.14 0.36
CA LYS A 46 -8.80 16.60 1.68
C LYS A 46 -9.30 15.46 2.56
N GLU A 47 -10.05 14.53 1.97
CA GLU A 47 -10.55 13.35 2.70
C GLU A 47 -9.42 12.40 3.06
N LEU A 48 -8.45 12.23 2.17
CA LEU A 48 -7.27 11.45 2.44
C LEU A 48 -6.43 12.07 3.56
N GLU A 49 -6.20 13.38 3.54
CA GLU A 49 -5.49 14.09 4.62
C GLU A 49 -6.15 13.85 5.97
N LYS A 50 -7.48 13.99 6.03
CA LYS A 50 -8.26 13.69 7.24
C LYS A 50 -8.09 12.24 7.67
N TRP A 51 -8.21 11.30 6.74
CA TRP A 51 -8.07 9.87 7.01
C TRP A 51 -6.66 9.49 7.51
N VAL A 52 -5.60 10.08 6.95
CA VAL A 52 -4.22 9.86 7.41
C VAL A 52 -4.04 10.40 8.83
N ARG A 53 -4.55 11.61 9.11
CA ARG A 53 -4.46 12.20 10.45
C ARG A 53 -5.18 11.34 11.49
N GLU A 54 -6.40 10.90 11.20
CA GLU A 54 -7.18 10.01 12.07
C GLU A 54 -6.48 8.66 12.24
N SER A 55 -5.88 8.12 11.17
CA SER A 55 -5.14 6.87 11.24
C SER A 55 -3.95 6.95 12.20
N TYR A 56 -3.23 8.07 12.17
CA TYR A 56 -2.06 8.29 13.04
C TYR A 56 -2.46 8.58 14.50
N MET A 57 -3.44 9.46 14.71
CA MET A 57 -3.82 9.89 16.06
C MET A 57 -4.65 8.84 16.80
N ASP A 58 -5.55 8.15 16.10
CA ASP A 58 -6.49 7.20 16.70
C ASP A 58 -6.01 5.75 16.57
N LYS A 59 -4.84 5.51 15.96
CA LYS A 59 -4.36 4.16 15.58
C LYS A 59 -5.42 3.34 14.84
N LYS A 60 -6.08 4.00 13.88
CA LYS A 60 -7.07 3.41 12.98
C LYS A 60 -6.50 3.34 11.57
N GLY A 61 -7.23 2.72 10.64
CA GLY A 61 -6.84 2.76 9.22
C GLY A 61 -5.61 1.89 8.90
N PHE A 62 -4.47 2.49 8.54
CA PHE A 62 -3.26 1.73 8.17
C PHE A 62 -2.28 1.48 9.32
N ILE A 63 -2.37 2.26 10.41
CA ILE A 63 -1.66 1.98 11.65
C ILE A 63 -2.65 1.24 12.55
N ARG A 64 -2.71 -0.08 12.43
CA ARG A 64 -3.57 -0.93 13.26
C ARG A 64 -2.71 -1.58 14.33
N GLU A 65 -3.10 -1.47 15.61
CA GLU A 65 -2.53 -2.28 16.70
C GLU A 65 -3.24 -3.63 16.84
#